data_AF-A0A9K3D0B0-F1
#
_entry.id   AF-A0A9K3D0B0-F1
#
_cell.length_a   1.000
_cell.length_b   1.000
_cell.length_c   1.000
_cell.angle_alpha   90.00
_cell.angle_beta   90.00
_cell.angle_gamma   90.00
#
_symmetry.space_group_name_H-M   'P 1'
#
loop_
_entity.id
_entity.type
_entity.pdbx_description
1 polymer ?
#
loop_
_entity_poly.entity_id
_entity_poly.type
_entity_poly.pdbx_seq_one_letter_code
_entity_poly.pdbx_strand_id
1 'polypeptide(L)'
;MLIQINHAGRQVPRHVMHKYKVRPIGPTTKGIKGGMGLFGRPECVYDMPGAIDSIIDQFAGAASLAVSSGFQGVQIHMAHGYLLSSILADDTRPLQARTDLVCRVVAAVRRAVGPSAVVAVKVNASDFTDPSDCVHVCTGMQAEGLDLIEVSGGTYEKVEFMVEADGDPSSAPTPCPFLPVASRVAAAVDIPVCVTGGLVRCRQDLDTTLAAGATLVGAARPFTRLSPTQLAEREREREGGKEGYDAIPLSALLDMGARERASGGIPLPRPVLSMMRRLTRIFPLLLPGPTAVYYAERIRAEAWGAEGGPDAADAVFDRVGGWIGWFARTVFSYMGIGRGRWMVE
;
A
#
# COMPACT_ATOMS: atom_id res chain seq x y z
N MET A 1 -0.55 3.66 -14.98
CA MET A 1 -0.72 2.22 -15.17
C MET A 1 0.41 1.46 -14.49
N LEU A 2 0.03 0.56 -13.60
CA LEU A 2 0.90 -0.49 -13.05
C LEU A 2 0.59 -1.80 -13.76
N ILE A 3 1.58 -2.70 -13.83
CA ILE A 3 1.35 -4.09 -14.27
C ILE A 3 1.59 -5.05 -13.10
N GLN A 4 0.74 -6.06 -12.98
CA GLN A 4 0.95 -7.11 -11.98
C GLN A 4 1.88 -8.18 -12.54
N ILE A 5 2.97 -8.48 -11.84
CA ILE A 5 3.90 -9.56 -12.16
C ILE A 5 3.68 -10.74 -11.21
N ASN A 6 3.70 -11.96 -11.76
CA ASN A 6 3.31 -13.17 -11.04
C ASN A 6 4.18 -14.37 -11.41
N HIS A 7 4.24 -15.33 -10.49
CA HIS A 7 4.74 -16.68 -10.75
C HIS A 7 3.70 -17.71 -10.30
N ALA A 8 3.24 -18.56 -11.23
CA ALA A 8 2.13 -19.48 -11.00
C ALA A 8 2.38 -20.51 -9.87
N GLY A 9 3.65 -20.86 -9.65
CA GLY A 9 4.05 -21.77 -8.56
C GLY A 9 3.36 -23.13 -8.72
N ARG A 10 2.67 -23.58 -7.67
CA ARG A 10 1.91 -24.85 -7.69
C ARG A 10 0.61 -24.80 -8.49
N GLN A 11 0.20 -23.63 -8.98
CA GLN A 11 -1.03 -23.41 -9.76
C GLN A 11 -0.81 -23.44 -11.27
N VAL A 12 0.14 -24.23 -11.75
CA VAL A 12 0.33 -24.44 -13.21
C VAL A 12 -0.67 -25.51 -13.68
N PRO A 13 -1.59 -25.19 -14.61
CA PRO A 13 -2.53 -26.18 -15.13
C PRO A 13 -1.82 -27.33 -15.83
N ARG A 14 -2.33 -28.56 -15.69
CA ARG A 14 -1.70 -29.75 -16.30
C ARG A 14 -1.53 -29.61 -17.81
N HIS A 15 -2.48 -28.99 -18.52
CA HIS A 15 -2.35 -28.79 -19.96
C HIS A 15 -1.17 -27.87 -20.32
N VAL A 16 -0.90 -26.83 -19.53
CA VAL A 16 0.28 -25.95 -19.70
C VAL A 16 1.56 -26.73 -19.40
N MET A 17 1.58 -27.48 -18.29
CA MET A 17 2.68 -28.36 -17.89
C MET A 17 3.05 -29.34 -19.02
N HIS A 18 2.06 -30.04 -19.59
CA HIS A 18 2.29 -31.03 -20.65
C HIS A 18 2.67 -30.41 -22.00
N LYS A 19 2.08 -29.26 -22.36
CA LYS A 19 2.35 -28.56 -23.62
C LYS A 19 3.74 -27.95 -23.65
N TYR A 20 4.12 -27.23 -22.59
CA TYR A 20 5.39 -26.48 -22.54
C TYR A 20 6.50 -27.19 -21.76
N LYS A 21 6.24 -28.42 -21.29
CA LYS A 21 7.20 -29.24 -20.52
C LYS A 21 7.78 -28.54 -19.28
N VAL A 22 7.02 -27.62 -18.71
CA VAL A 22 7.36 -26.93 -17.47
C VAL A 22 6.96 -27.78 -16.27
N ARG A 23 7.71 -27.71 -15.17
CA ARG A 23 7.33 -28.34 -13.90
C ARG A 23 6.87 -27.25 -12.91
N PRO A 24 5.72 -27.42 -12.24
CA PRO A 24 5.31 -26.51 -11.19
C PRO A 24 6.30 -26.56 -10.03
N ILE A 25 6.46 -25.45 -9.31
CA ILE A 25 7.31 -25.36 -8.12
C ILE A 25 6.53 -24.75 -6.95
N GLY A 26 6.90 -25.09 -5.73
CA GLY A 26 6.29 -24.55 -4.52
C GLY A 26 7.18 -24.78 -3.30
N PRO A 27 6.76 -24.32 -2.12
CA PRO A 27 7.51 -24.53 -0.88
C PRO A 27 7.52 -25.99 -0.39
N THR A 28 6.61 -26.82 -0.92
CA THR A 28 6.53 -28.26 -0.62
C THR A 28 6.17 -29.04 -1.88
N THR A 29 6.29 -30.36 -1.85
CA THR A 29 5.81 -31.24 -2.93
C THR A 29 4.31 -31.52 -2.90
N LYS A 30 3.55 -30.87 -2.00
CA LYS A 30 2.11 -31.07 -1.87
C LYS A 30 1.38 -30.33 -2.99
N GLY A 31 0.58 -31.08 -3.75
CA GLY A 31 -0.35 -30.49 -4.72
C GLY A 31 -1.50 -29.75 -4.03
N ILE A 32 -2.25 -28.99 -4.82
CA ILE A 32 -3.42 -28.24 -4.34
C ILE A 32 -4.57 -29.21 -4.06
N LYS A 33 -5.11 -29.19 -2.84
CA LYS A 33 -6.32 -29.93 -2.50
C LYS A 33 -7.54 -29.23 -3.11
N GLY A 34 -8.56 -29.96 -3.56
CA GLY A 34 -9.82 -29.33 -3.98
C GLY A 34 -9.88 -28.68 -5.38
N GLY A 35 -8.86 -28.82 -6.24
CA GLY A 35 -8.86 -28.24 -7.60
C GLY A 35 -9.31 -29.18 -8.74
N MET A 36 -10.13 -30.20 -8.47
CA MET A 36 -10.53 -31.25 -9.44
C MET A 36 -9.36 -31.92 -10.21
N GLY A 37 -8.14 -31.89 -9.65
CA GLY A 37 -6.94 -32.40 -10.32
C GLY A 37 -6.47 -31.54 -11.51
N LEU A 38 -6.86 -30.27 -11.59
CA LEU A 38 -6.51 -29.36 -12.69
C LEU A 38 -5.01 -29.03 -12.75
N PHE A 39 -4.34 -29.03 -11.59
CA PHE A 39 -2.96 -28.57 -11.44
C PHE A 39 -1.95 -29.72 -11.33
N GLY A 40 -0.72 -29.46 -11.77
CA GLY A 40 0.40 -30.39 -11.61
C GLY A 40 0.88 -30.47 -10.16
N ARG A 41 1.59 -31.56 -9.80
CA ARG A 41 2.25 -31.65 -8.50
C ARG A 41 3.55 -30.83 -8.54
N PRO A 42 3.79 -29.93 -7.57
CA PRO A 42 5.00 -29.11 -7.56
C PRO A 42 6.23 -29.87 -7.09
N GLU A 43 7.39 -29.43 -7.55
CA GLU A 43 8.69 -29.68 -6.91
C GLU A 43 8.93 -28.68 -5.79
N CYS A 44 9.69 -29.08 -4.77
CA CYS A 44 10.03 -28.22 -3.64
C CYS A 44 11.18 -27.28 -4.03
N VAL A 45 10.91 -25.98 -4.03
CA VAL A 45 11.87 -24.94 -4.44
C VAL A 45 13.09 -24.88 -3.51
N TYR A 46 12.95 -25.32 -2.25
CA TYR A 46 14.05 -25.33 -1.29
C TYR A 46 15.05 -26.47 -1.54
N ASP A 47 14.63 -27.51 -2.27
CA ASP A 47 15.49 -28.65 -2.62
C ASP A 47 16.25 -28.40 -3.93
N MET A 48 16.03 -27.25 -4.57
CA MET A 48 16.59 -26.88 -5.87
C MET A 48 17.71 -25.84 -5.68
N PRO A 49 19.00 -26.20 -5.89
CA PRO A 49 20.11 -25.26 -5.73
C PRO A 49 19.94 -24.01 -6.61
N GLY A 50 20.05 -22.83 -6.01
CA GLY A 50 19.95 -21.54 -6.71
C GLY A 50 18.55 -21.14 -7.19
N ALA A 51 17.52 -21.96 -6.97
CA ALA A 51 16.18 -21.68 -7.49
C ALA A 51 15.57 -20.41 -6.90
N ILE A 52 15.73 -20.18 -5.59
CA ILE A 52 15.24 -18.96 -4.92
C ILE A 52 15.88 -17.71 -5.50
N ASP A 53 17.20 -17.72 -5.72
CA ASP A 53 17.91 -16.58 -6.27
C ASP A 53 17.47 -16.33 -7.72
N SER A 54 17.33 -17.39 -8.52
CA SER A 54 16.78 -17.28 -9.87
C SER A 54 15.36 -16.71 -9.90
N ILE A 55 14.50 -17.06 -8.93
CA ILE A 55 13.14 -16.51 -8.84
C ILE A 55 13.19 -15.03 -8.51
N ILE A 56 14.03 -14.62 -7.55
CA ILE A 56 14.23 -13.22 -7.19
C ILE A 56 14.69 -12.42 -8.41
N ASP A 57 15.67 -12.94 -9.16
CA ASP A 57 16.18 -12.30 -10.37
C ASP A 57 15.13 -12.23 -11.48
N GLN A 58 14.27 -13.25 -11.62
CA GLN A 58 13.16 -13.24 -12.58
C GLN A 58 12.12 -12.16 -12.25
N PHE A 59 11.76 -11.99 -10.98
CA PHE A 59 10.87 -10.90 -10.56
C PHE A 59 11.49 -9.53 -10.84
N ALA A 60 12.78 -9.35 -10.51
CA ALA A 60 13.52 -8.12 -10.78
C ALA A 60 13.61 -7.82 -12.29
N GLY A 61 13.92 -8.83 -13.11
CA GLY A 61 13.97 -8.72 -14.56
C GLY A 61 12.61 -8.40 -15.19
N ALA A 62 11.54 -9.06 -14.73
CA ALA A 62 10.17 -8.76 -15.18
C ALA A 62 9.76 -7.33 -14.84
N ALA A 63 10.14 -6.84 -13.65
CA ALA A 63 9.88 -5.46 -13.24
C ALA A 63 10.65 -4.44 -14.08
N SER A 64 11.94 -4.70 -14.33
CA SER A 64 12.76 -3.86 -15.21
C SER A 64 12.16 -3.80 -16.62
N LEU A 65 11.74 -4.94 -17.17
CA LEU A 65 11.12 -5.01 -18.48
C LEU A 65 9.82 -4.20 -18.52
N ALA A 66 8.95 -4.37 -17.52
CA ALA A 66 7.71 -3.61 -17.40
C ALA A 66 7.97 -2.09 -17.40
N VAL A 67 8.87 -1.61 -16.55
CA VAL A 67 9.17 -0.17 -16.45
C VAL A 67 9.80 0.35 -17.75
N SER A 68 10.74 -0.38 -18.34
CA SER A 68 11.33 -0.02 -19.64
C SER A 68 10.32 0.00 -20.79
N SER A 69 9.21 -0.73 -20.65
CA SER A 69 8.11 -0.76 -21.62
C SER A 69 7.09 0.37 -21.42
N GLY A 70 7.33 1.29 -20.48
CA GLY A 70 6.49 2.47 -20.23
C GLY A 70 5.46 2.32 -19.11
N PHE A 71 5.45 1.20 -18.36
CA PHE A 71 4.66 1.13 -17.13
C PHE A 71 5.30 1.99 -16.04
N GLN A 72 4.48 2.63 -15.21
CA GLN A 72 4.96 3.48 -14.11
C GLN A 72 5.45 2.68 -12.89
N GLY A 73 5.33 1.36 -12.95
CA GLY A 73 5.73 0.47 -11.88
C GLY A 73 5.05 -0.89 -11.98
N VAL A 74 5.28 -1.71 -10.95
CA VAL A 74 4.75 -3.07 -10.88
C VAL A 74 4.03 -3.33 -9.57
N GLN A 75 3.09 -4.28 -9.61
CA GLN A 75 2.54 -4.93 -8.43
C GLN A 75 3.03 -6.37 -8.38
N ILE A 76 3.74 -6.75 -7.33
CA ILE A 76 4.22 -8.11 -7.11
C ILE A 76 3.05 -8.93 -6.54
N HIS A 77 2.69 -10.02 -7.22
CA HIS A 77 1.61 -10.88 -6.77
C HIS A 77 2.08 -11.86 -5.69
N MET A 78 1.64 -11.64 -4.45
CA MET A 78 1.91 -12.47 -3.28
C MET A 78 0.60 -12.96 -2.64
N ALA A 79 -0.40 -13.27 -3.47
CA ALA A 79 -1.72 -13.68 -3.00
C ALA A 79 -2.22 -14.97 -3.66
N HIS A 80 -3.35 -15.48 -3.17
CA HIS A 80 -4.19 -16.49 -3.80
C HIS A 80 -3.57 -17.87 -4.02
N GLY A 81 -2.51 -18.20 -3.28
CA GLY A 81 -1.84 -19.50 -3.33
C GLY A 81 -0.90 -19.68 -4.52
N TYR A 82 -0.57 -18.60 -5.25
CA TYR A 82 0.53 -18.56 -6.21
C TYR A 82 1.89 -18.68 -5.49
N LEU A 83 3.02 -18.64 -6.20
CA LEU A 83 4.31 -19.01 -5.62
C LEU A 83 4.63 -18.29 -4.30
N LEU A 84 4.67 -16.95 -4.31
CA LEU A 84 5.05 -16.18 -3.13
C LEU A 84 4.01 -16.28 -2.00
N SER A 85 2.72 -16.33 -2.35
CA SER A 85 1.64 -16.62 -1.39
C SER A 85 1.78 -18.00 -0.75
N SER A 86 2.10 -19.03 -1.54
CA SER A 86 2.31 -20.37 -1.01
C SER A 86 3.54 -20.44 -0.10
N ILE A 87 4.62 -19.72 -0.43
CA ILE A 87 5.78 -19.56 0.45
C ILE A 87 5.38 -18.89 1.76
N LEU A 88 4.57 -17.83 1.72
CA LEU A 88 4.04 -17.19 2.92
C LEU A 88 3.10 -18.10 3.71
N ALA A 89 2.36 -19.02 3.08
CA ALA A 89 1.48 -19.96 3.76
C ALA A 89 2.20 -21.24 4.28
N ASP A 90 3.51 -21.38 4.06
CA ASP A 90 4.26 -22.58 4.42
C ASP A 90 4.58 -22.66 5.92
N ASP A 91 3.76 -23.42 6.65
CA ASP A 91 3.92 -23.65 8.09
C ASP A 91 5.11 -24.54 8.46
N THR A 92 5.77 -25.18 7.47
CA THR A 92 6.98 -25.98 7.72
C THR A 92 8.22 -25.13 7.96
N ARG A 93 8.13 -23.80 7.71
CA ARG A 93 9.21 -22.84 7.96
C ARG A 93 8.76 -21.72 8.91
N PRO A 94 9.67 -21.25 9.79
CA PRO A 94 9.38 -20.11 10.66
C PRO A 94 8.94 -18.88 9.86
N LEU A 95 8.03 -18.08 10.43
CA LEU A 95 7.52 -16.86 9.81
C LEU A 95 8.66 -15.94 9.33
N GLN A 96 9.66 -15.70 10.18
CA GLN A 96 10.78 -14.82 9.83
C GLN A 96 11.49 -15.27 8.54
N ALA A 97 11.74 -16.57 8.38
CA ALA A 97 12.41 -17.08 7.18
C ALA A 97 11.57 -16.89 5.91
N ARG A 98 10.23 -16.98 6.03
CA ARG A 98 9.30 -16.70 4.93
C ARG A 98 9.24 -15.20 4.62
N THR A 99 9.18 -14.36 5.64
CA THR A 99 9.22 -12.89 5.53
C THR A 99 10.50 -12.43 4.84
N ASP A 100 11.66 -12.91 5.29
CA ASP A 100 12.96 -12.53 4.72
C ASP A 100 13.04 -12.83 3.22
N LEU A 101 12.47 -13.97 2.79
CA LEU A 101 12.44 -14.35 1.38
C LEU A 101 11.62 -13.36 0.54
N VAL A 102 10.39 -13.03 0.96
CA VAL A 102 9.56 -12.08 0.20
C VAL A 102 10.13 -10.67 0.25
N CYS A 103 10.75 -10.26 1.36
CA CYS A 103 11.49 -9.01 1.47
C CYS A 103 12.64 -8.95 0.47
N ARG A 104 13.41 -10.04 0.28
CA ARG A 104 14.46 -10.10 -0.75
C ARG A 104 13.91 -9.90 -2.17
N VAL A 105 12.71 -10.41 -2.47
CA VAL A 105 12.03 -10.17 -3.76
C VAL A 105 11.71 -8.69 -3.93
N VAL A 106 11.10 -8.06 -2.91
CA VAL A 106 10.76 -6.62 -2.95
C VAL A 106 12.03 -5.78 -3.12
N ALA A 107 13.06 -6.05 -2.34
CA ALA A 107 14.32 -5.32 -2.40
C ALA A 107 15.00 -5.44 -3.77
N ALA A 108 14.98 -6.65 -4.38
CA ALA A 108 15.53 -6.86 -5.71
C ALA A 108 14.73 -6.13 -6.80
N VAL A 109 13.40 -6.19 -6.74
CA VAL A 109 12.52 -5.44 -7.64
C VAL A 109 12.77 -3.94 -7.52
N ARG A 110 12.78 -3.40 -6.28
CA ARG A 110 13.09 -1.99 -6.02
C ARG A 110 14.43 -1.58 -6.61
N ARG A 111 15.49 -2.36 -6.40
CA ARG A 111 16.82 -2.08 -6.99
C ARG A 111 16.77 -2.06 -8.52
N ALA A 112 16.03 -2.98 -9.14
CA ALA A 112 15.97 -3.09 -10.60
C ALA A 112 15.21 -1.94 -11.26
N VAL A 113 14.16 -1.42 -10.62
CA VAL A 113 13.32 -0.35 -11.21
C VAL A 113 13.69 1.06 -10.74
N GLY A 114 14.57 1.17 -9.74
CA GLY A 114 14.98 2.45 -9.16
C GLY A 114 13.90 3.11 -8.29
N PRO A 115 14.16 4.32 -7.77
CA PRO A 115 13.28 4.99 -6.81
C PRO A 115 12.04 5.64 -7.44
N SER A 116 12.04 5.88 -8.76
CA SER A 116 10.96 6.60 -9.44
C SER A 116 9.77 5.72 -9.84
N ALA A 117 9.97 4.41 -9.98
CA ALA A 117 8.91 3.48 -10.33
C ALA A 117 8.14 3.03 -9.08
N VAL A 118 6.82 2.83 -9.21
CA VAL A 118 6.00 2.27 -8.12
C VAL A 118 6.33 0.79 -7.92
N VAL A 119 6.56 0.38 -6.68
CA VAL A 119 6.61 -1.03 -6.29
C VAL A 119 5.48 -1.31 -5.31
N ALA A 120 4.46 -2.01 -5.78
CA ALA A 120 3.32 -2.44 -4.99
C ALA A 120 3.38 -3.94 -4.72
N VAL A 121 2.66 -4.41 -3.71
CA VAL A 121 2.40 -5.84 -3.48
C VAL A 121 0.91 -6.08 -3.37
N LYS A 122 0.48 -7.28 -3.76
CA LYS A 122 -0.84 -7.81 -3.40
C LYS A 122 -0.67 -9.01 -2.49
N VAL A 123 -1.16 -8.91 -1.26
CA VAL A 123 -1.08 -9.95 -0.23
C VAL A 123 -2.42 -10.64 -0.01
N ASN A 124 -2.38 -11.90 0.41
CA ASN A 124 -3.56 -12.68 0.77
C ASN A 124 -3.70 -12.75 2.29
N ALA A 125 -4.73 -12.13 2.82
CA ALA A 125 -5.05 -12.18 4.24
C ALA A 125 -5.30 -13.62 4.73
N SER A 126 -5.85 -14.49 3.86
CA SER A 126 -6.22 -15.87 4.19
C SER A 126 -5.03 -16.85 4.25
N ASP A 127 -3.81 -16.40 3.90
CA ASP A 127 -2.58 -17.20 4.06
C ASP A 127 -2.12 -17.29 5.52
N PHE A 128 -2.62 -16.40 6.39
CA PHE A 128 -2.20 -16.28 7.78
C PHE A 128 -3.30 -16.75 8.73
N THR A 129 -2.94 -17.58 9.70
CA THR A 129 -3.85 -17.94 10.80
C THR A 129 -3.98 -16.80 11.80
N ASP A 130 -2.87 -16.15 12.16
CA ASP A 130 -2.86 -14.93 12.97
C ASP A 130 -2.73 -13.70 12.06
N PRO A 131 -3.70 -12.77 12.06
CA PRO A 131 -3.57 -11.51 11.34
C PRO A 131 -2.33 -10.69 11.70
N SER A 132 -1.75 -10.88 12.89
CA SER A 132 -0.51 -10.20 13.30
C SER A 132 0.69 -10.60 12.42
N ASP A 133 0.71 -11.83 11.90
CA ASP A 133 1.72 -12.29 10.95
C ASP A 133 1.65 -11.54 9.63
N CYS A 134 0.43 -11.27 9.13
CA CYS A 134 0.22 -10.47 7.92
C CYS A 134 0.76 -9.04 8.12
N VAL A 135 0.51 -8.44 9.29
CA VAL A 135 1.05 -7.12 9.65
C VAL A 135 2.58 -7.15 9.72
N HIS A 136 3.17 -8.18 10.33
CA HIS A 136 4.62 -8.35 10.39
C HIS A 136 5.24 -8.45 8.98
N VAL A 137 4.65 -9.25 8.09
CA VAL A 137 5.13 -9.38 6.71
C VAL A 137 5.02 -8.07 5.94
N CYS A 138 3.87 -7.38 6.04
CA CYS A 138 3.64 -6.10 5.38
C CYS A 138 4.61 -5.00 5.85
N THR A 139 4.85 -4.91 7.16
CA THR A 139 5.80 -3.94 7.75
C THR A 139 7.25 -4.25 7.35
N GLY A 140 7.62 -5.53 7.29
CA GLY A 140 8.91 -5.98 6.77
C GLY A 140 9.12 -5.55 5.31
N MET A 141 8.16 -5.83 4.44
CA MET A 141 8.27 -5.46 3.02
C MET A 141 8.25 -3.93 2.81
N GLN A 142 7.51 -3.16 3.62
CA GLN A 142 7.58 -1.69 3.57
C GLN A 142 9.02 -1.19 3.76
N ALA A 143 9.77 -1.79 4.70
CA ALA A 143 11.15 -1.40 4.96
C ALA A 143 12.08 -1.61 3.74
N GLU A 144 11.72 -2.49 2.81
CA GLU A 144 12.44 -2.75 1.56
C GLU A 144 12.05 -1.81 0.40
N GLY A 145 11.16 -0.85 0.66
CA GLY A 145 10.80 0.21 -0.28
C GLY A 145 9.54 -0.06 -1.10
N LEU A 146 8.50 -0.64 -0.49
CA LEU A 146 7.16 -0.64 -1.08
C LEU A 146 6.53 0.75 -1.08
N ASP A 147 5.65 0.99 -2.06
CA ASP A 147 4.83 2.20 -2.18
C ASP A 147 3.34 1.96 -1.93
N LEU A 148 2.87 0.71 -2.07
CA LEU A 148 1.45 0.37 -1.97
C LEU A 148 1.29 -1.09 -1.56
N ILE A 149 0.39 -1.35 -0.62
CA ILE A 149 -0.03 -2.70 -0.25
C ILE A 149 -1.49 -2.87 -0.62
N GLU A 150 -1.80 -3.88 -1.43
CA GLU A 150 -3.16 -4.32 -1.67
C GLU A 150 -3.45 -5.59 -0.87
N VAL A 151 -4.44 -5.54 0.01
CA VAL A 151 -4.93 -6.69 0.76
C VAL A 151 -6.13 -7.29 0.05
N SER A 152 -6.08 -8.59 -0.19
CA SER A 152 -7.23 -9.38 -0.66
C SER A 152 -7.31 -10.70 0.09
N GLY A 153 -8.16 -11.63 -0.35
CA GLY A 153 -8.11 -12.97 0.21
C GLY A 153 -8.74 -14.09 -0.61
N GLY A 154 -8.64 -15.30 -0.07
CA GLY A 154 -9.08 -16.57 -0.65
C GLY A 154 -8.00 -17.31 -1.47
N THR A 155 -8.21 -18.61 -1.70
CA THR A 155 -7.37 -19.52 -2.51
C THR A 155 -8.25 -20.59 -3.18
N TYR A 156 -7.72 -21.40 -4.10
CA TYR A 156 -8.48 -22.56 -4.63
C TYR A 156 -8.82 -23.61 -3.57
N GLU A 157 -8.14 -23.60 -2.42
CA GLU A 157 -8.42 -24.47 -1.26
C GLU A 157 -9.44 -23.83 -0.29
N LYS A 158 -9.56 -22.50 -0.32
CA LYS A 158 -10.47 -21.69 0.49
C LYS A 158 -11.07 -20.62 -0.41
N VAL A 159 -12.13 -20.97 -1.15
CA VAL A 159 -12.70 -20.18 -2.26
C VAL A 159 -13.48 -18.93 -1.81
N GLU A 160 -12.95 -18.20 -0.82
CA GLU A 160 -13.52 -16.99 -0.23
C GLU A 160 -13.66 -15.86 -1.27
N PHE A 161 -12.92 -15.91 -2.39
CA PHE A 161 -13.09 -14.98 -3.52
C PHE A 161 -14.26 -15.34 -4.46
N MET A 162 -14.80 -16.56 -4.38
CA MET A 162 -15.94 -17.02 -5.18
C MET A 162 -17.27 -16.93 -4.42
N VAL A 163 -17.26 -16.59 -3.12
CA VAL A 163 -18.51 -16.42 -2.36
C VAL A 163 -19.25 -15.20 -2.90
N GLU A 164 -20.33 -15.44 -3.63
CA GLU A 164 -21.38 -14.45 -3.83
C GLU A 164 -22.11 -14.30 -2.50
N ALA A 165 -22.16 -13.09 -1.97
CA ALA A 165 -22.97 -12.84 -0.78
C ALA A 165 -24.44 -12.92 -1.21
N ASP A 166 -25.14 -13.99 -0.84
CA ASP A 166 -26.59 -14.05 -0.94
C ASP A 166 -27.21 -12.98 -0.03
N GLY A 167 -28.08 -12.12 -0.58
CA GLY A 167 -28.80 -11.08 0.16
C GLY A 167 -28.49 -9.64 -0.26
N ASP A 168 -29.14 -8.68 0.40
CA ASP A 168 -28.92 -7.25 0.14
C ASP A 168 -27.50 -6.84 0.58
N PRO A 169 -26.64 -6.35 -0.33
CA PRO A 169 -25.29 -5.90 0.01
C PRO A 169 -25.22 -4.88 1.14
N SER A 170 -26.24 -4.00 1.29
CA SER A 170 -26.31 -3.01 2.39
C SER A 170 -26.59 -3.62 3.75
N SER A 171 -27.09 -4.85 3.82
CA SER A 171 -27.42 -5.53 5.07
C SER A 171 -26.23 -6.26 5.71
N ALA A 172 -25.12 -6.42 4.97
CA ALA A 172 -23.92 -7.08 5.47
C ALA A 172 -23.12 -6.14 6.40
N PRO A 173 -22.85 -6.53 7.67
CA PRO A 173 -22.16 -5.68 8.64
C PRO A 173 -20.68 -5.45 8.33
N THR A 174 -20.07 -6.25 7.46
CA THR A 174 -18.69 -6.05 6.98
C THR A 174 -18.67 -6.14 5.46
N PRO A 175 -18.17 -5.13 4.74
CA PRO A 175 -18.29 -5.05 3.28
C PRO A 175 -17.35 -6.01 2.56
N CYS A 176 -16.29 -6.46 3.24
CA CYS A 176 -15.33 -7.44 2.73
C CYS A 176 -14.72 -8.24 3.89
N PRO A 177 -14.64 -9.59 3.83
CA PRO A 177 -14.06 -10.42 4.89
C PRO A 177 -12.62 -10.06 5.28
N PHE A 178 -11.87 -9.44 4.36
CA PHE A 178 -10.46 -9.10 4.54
C PHE A 178 -10.25 -7.70 5.12
N LEU A 179 -11.32 -6.90 5.26
CA LEU A 179 -11.23 -5.54 5.78
C LEU A 179 -10.61 -5.46 7.18
N PRO A 180 -10.96 -6.33 8.15
CA PRO A 180 -10.34 -6.28 9.49
C PRO A 180 -8.81 -6.47 9.46
N VAL A 181 -8.30 -7.34 8.59
CA VAL A 181 -6.85 -7.54 8.42
C VAL A 181 -6.23 -6.31 7.74
N ALA A 182 -6.88 -5.79 6.70
CA ALA A 182 -6.42 -4.59 6.02
C ALA A 182 -6.35 -3.36 6.94
N SER A 183 -7.33 -3.18 7.83
CA SER A 183 -7.30 -2.10 8.83
C SER A 183 -6.12 -2.22 9.78
N ARG A 184 -5.76 -3.45 10.20
CA ARG A 184 -4.57 -3.68 11.03
C ARG A 184 -3.28 -3.37 10.27
N VAL A 185 -3.21 -3.73 8.99
CA VAL A 185 -2.07 -3.38 8.13
C VAL A 185 -1.98 -1.86 7.98
N ALA A 186 -3.08 -1.19 7.62
CA ALA A 186 -3.13 0.26 7.45
C ALA A 186 -2.74 1.03 8.72
N ALA A 187 -3.06 0.51 9.91
CA ALA A 187 -2.63 1.11 11.17
C ALA A 187 -1.13 0.95 11.47
N ALA A 188 -0.45 0.02 10.81
CA ALA A 188 0.94 -0.37 11.09
C ALA A 188 1.95 0.09 10.03
N VAL A 189 1.48 0.52 8.85
CA VAL A 189 2.30 0.97 7.73
C VAL A 189 2.06 2.46 7.47
N ASP A 190 3.04 3.13 6.86
CA ASP A 190 2.97 4.55 6.49
C ASP A 190 2.59 4.73 5.00
N ILE A 191 2.61 3.65 4.21
CA ILE A 191 2.24 3.67 2.79
C ILE A 191 0.74 3.39 2.57
N PRO A 192 0.15 3.85 1.45
CA PRO A 192 -1.22 3.57 1.09
C PRO A 192 -1.58 2.07 1.16
N VAL A 193 -2.78 1.78 1.68
CA VAL A 193 -3.36 0.44 1.70
C VAL A 193 -4.62 0.39 0.85
N CYS A 194 -4.65 -0.55 -0.09
CA CYS A 194 -5.81 -0.88 -0.92
C CYS A 194 -6.47 -2.16 -0.42
N VAL A 195 -7.80 -2.25 -0.48
CA VAL A 195 -8.55 -3.46 -0.15
C VAL A 195 -9.37 -3.93 -1.33
N THR A 196 -9.30 -5.22 -1.65
CA THR A 196 -10.07 -5.84 -2.74
C THR A 196 -10.70 -7.15 -2.28
N GLY A 197 -12.01 -7.30 -2.52
CA GLY A 197 -12.70 -8.55 -2.21
C GLY A 197 -14.22 -8.46 -2.27
N GLY A 198 -14.77 -8.03 -3.40
CA GLY A 198 -16.22 -7.88 -3.58
C GLY A 198 -16.81 -6.56 -3.09
N LEU A 199 -15.96 -5.54 -2.95
CA LEU A 199 -16.34 -4.18 -2.65
C LEU A 199 -17.00 -3.49 -3.85
N VAL A 200 -17.53 -2.28 -3.61
CA VAL A 200 -18.20 -1.41 -4.60
C VAL A 200 -19.57 -1.94 -5.06
N ARG A 201 -20.28 -2.62 -4.14
CA ARG A 201 -21.68 -3.03 -4.35
C ARG A 201 -22.61 -1.84 -4.11
N CYS A 202 -22.31 -1.09 -3.06
CA CYS A 202 -22.98 0.15 -2.67
C CYS A 202 -21.97 1.17 -2.10
N ARG A 203 -22.41 2.42 -1.94
CA ARG A 203 -21.64 3.50 -1.30
C ARG A 203 -21.13 3.10 0.09
N GLN A 204 -21.98 2.44 0.89
CA GLN A 204 -21.63 2.00 2.24
C GLN A 204 -20.37 1.13 2.28
N ASP A 205 -20.11 0.31 1.25
CA ASP A 205 -18.87 -0.47 1.17
C ASP A 205 -17.64 0.43 1.08
N LEU A 206 -17.73 1.50 0.28
CA LEU A 206 -16.65 2.46 0.06
C LEU A 206 -16.39 3.27 1.34
N ASP A 207 -17.44 3.87 1.91
CA ASP A 207 -17.35 4.66 3.15
C ASP A 207 -16.82 3.82 4.31
N THR A 208 -17.35 2.61 4.49
CA THR A 208 -16.90 1.70 5.56
C THR A 208 -15.43 1.30 5.37
N THR A 209 -15.00 1.05 4.13
CA THR A 209 -13.61 0.66 3.84
C THR A 209 -12.63 1.81 4.09
N LEU A 210 -12.98 3.02 3.65
CA LEU A 210 -12.18 4.23 3.86
C LEU A 210 -12.13 4.61 5.35
N ALA A 211 -13.28 4.58 6.05
CA ALA A 211 -13.35 4.84 7.49
C ALA A 211 -12.55 3.82 8.32
N ALA A 212 -12.37 2.61 7.80
CA ALA A 212 -11.56 1.57 8.43
C ALA A 212 -10.04 1.72 8.18
N GLY A 213 -9.62 2.82 7.54
CA GLY A 213 -8.22 3.22 7.37
C GLY A 213 -7.59 2.85 6.03
N ALA A 214 -8.31 2.18 5.12
CA ALA A 214 -7.82 1.95 3.77
C ALA A 214 -7.74 3.29 3.00
N THR A 215 -6.68 3.46 2.22
CA THR A 215 -6.51 4.62 1.34
C THR A 215 -7.25 4.41 0.01
N LEU A 216 -7.39 3.15 -0.42
CA LEU A 216 -7.95 2.80 -1.71
C LEU A 216 -8.90 1.61 -1.61
N VAL A 217 -9.88 1.59 -2.52
CA VAL A 217 -10.77 0.45 -2.73
C VAL A 217 -10.54 -0.13 -4.11
N GLY A 218 -10.17 -1.40 -4.19
CA GLY A 218 -10.00 -2.10 -5.44
C GLY A 218 -11.31 -2.73 -5.93
N ALA A 219 -11.57 -2.56 -7.22
CA ALA A 219 -12.69 -3.18 -7.93
C ALA A 219 -12.18 -3.99 -9.12
N ALA A 220 -12.85 -5.12 -9.38
CA ALA A 220 -12.56 -5.99 -10.52
C ALA A 220 -13.85 -6.35 -11.26
N ARG A 221 -14.74 -7.12 -10.63
CA ARG A 221 -16.02 -7.56 -11.23
C ARG A 221 -16.86 -6.41 -11.80
N PRO A 222 -17.04 -5.25 -11.13
CA PRO A 222 -17.79 -4.13 -11.71
C PRO A 222 -17.21 -3.64 -13.04
N PHE A 223 -15.88 -3.66 -13.19
CA PHE A 223 -15.20 -3.20 -14.41
C PHE A 223 -15.29 -4.18 -15.59
N THR A 224 -15.89 -5.36 -15.40
CA THR A 224 -16.21 -6.25 -16.53
C THR A 224 -17.44 -5.76 -17.32
N ARG A 225 -18.24 -4.86 -16.74
CA ARG A 225 -19.48 -4.34 -17.33
C ARG A 225 -19.50 -2.82 -17.43
N LEU A 226 -18.79 -2.12 -16.56
CA LEU A 226 -18.78 -0.66 -16.47
C LEU A 226 -17.37 -0.12 -16.66
N SER A 227 -17.22 0.98 -17.39
CA SER A 227 -15.98 1.76 -17.35
C SER A 227 -15.82 2.45 -15.99
N PRO A 228 -14.60 2.88 -15.62
CA PRO A 228 -14.39 3.72 -14.44
C PRO A 228 -15.31 4.94 -14.38
N THR A 229 -15.53 5.60 -15.52
CA THR A 229 -16.42 6.76 -15.62
C THR A 229 -17.88 6.37 -15.36
N GLN A 230 -18.37 5.29 -15.99
CA GLN A 230 -19.73 4.81 -15.79
C GLN A 230 -20.00 4.39 -14.34
N LEU A 231 -18.99 3.81 -13.68
CA LEU A 231 -19.10 3.46 -12.26
C LEU A 231 -19.19 4.72 -11.39
N ALA A 232 -18.36 5.74 -11.66
CA ALA A 232 -18.39 7.00 -10.91
C ALA A 232 -19.71 7.77 -11.13
N GLU A 233 -20.23 7.79 -12.36
CA GLU A 233 -21.53 8.38 -12.70
C GLU A 233 -22.67 7.67 -11.97
N ARG A 234 -22.70 6.33 -12.01
CA ARG A 234 -23.70 5.53 -11.29
C ARG A 234 -23.73 5.84 -9.79
N GLU A 235 -22.57 6.01 -9.17
CA GLU A 235 -22.52 6.37 -7.74
C GLU A 235 -22.94 7.83 -7.48
N ARG A 236 -22.67 8.77 -8.40
CA ARG A 236 -23.19 10.16 -8.33
C ARG A 236 -24.71 10.21 -8.45
N GLU A 237 -25.29 9.44 -9.36
CA GLU A 237 -26.74 9.35 -9.57
C GLU A 237 -27.47 8.79 -8.34
N ARG A 238 -26.91 7.73 -7.73
CA ARG A 238 -27.45 7.11 -6.50
C ARG A 238 -27.56 8.08 -5.32
N GLU A 239 -26.68 9.07 -5.24
CA GLU A 239 -26.62 10.07 -4.15
C GLU A 239 -27.43 11.34 -4.44
N GLY A 240 -28.21 11.37 -5.52
CA GLY A 240 -28.98 12.56 -5.90
C GLY A 240 -28.09 13.76 -6.27
N GLY A 241 -26.89 13.51 -6.82
CA GLY A 241 -26.00 14.56 -7.34
C GLY A 241 -25.00 15.16 -6.35
N LYS A 242 -24.78 14.55 -5.17
CA LYS A 242 -23.68 14.95 -4.27
C LYS A 242 -22.30 14.52 -4.80
N GLU A 243 -21.22 15.10 -4.26
CA GLU A 243 -19.83 14.79 -4.65
C GLU A 243 -19.57 13.27 -4.69
N GLY A 244 -19.29 12.77 -5.89
CA GLY A 244 -18.91 11.37 -6.12
C GLY A 244 -17.50 11.10 -5.61
N TYR A 245 -17.10 9.83 -5.54
CA TYR A 245 -15.67 9.53 -5.37
C TYR A 245 -14.94 9.76 -6.69
N ASP A 246 -13.85 10.52 -6.63
CA ASP A 246 -12.98 10.68 -7.78
C ASP A 246 -12.01 9.51 -7.91
N ALA A 247 -11.76 9.08 -9.14
CA ALA A 247 -10.66 8.18 -9.43
C ALA A 247 -9.34 8.94 -9.19
N ILE A 248 -8.56 8.51 -8.22
CA ILE A 248 -7.26 9.13 -7.93
C ILE A 248 -6.29 8.76 -9.07
N PRO A 249 -5.70 9.74 -9.80
CA PRO A 249 -4.72 9.44 -10.82
C PRO A 249 -3.48 8.83 -10.18
N LEU A 250 -2.82 7.89 -10.88
CA LEU A 250 -1.63 7.21 -10.34
C LEU A 250 -0.48 8.19 -9.99
N SER A 251 -0.42 9.36 -10.64
CA SER A 251 0.50 10.44 -10.28
C SER A 251 0.24 10.98 -8.86
N ALA A 252 -1.01 11.12 -8.44
CA ALA A 252 -1.33 11.55 -7.08
C ALA A 252 -0.97 10.47 -6.04
N LEU A 253 -1.05 9.18 -6.40
CA LEU A 253 -0.54 8.08 -5.56
C LEU A 253 0.98 8.16 -5.39
N LEU A 254 1.69 8.41 -6.49
CA LEU A 254 3.13 8.63 -6.51
C LEU A 254 3.53 9.83 -5.65
N ASP A 255 2.76 10.92 -5.69
CA ASP A 255 2.97 12.10 -4.85
C ASP A 255 2.71 11.84 -3.37
N MET A 256 1.72 11.00 -3.02
CA MET A 256 1.48 10.58 -1.64
C MET A 256 2.69 9.82 -1.05
N GLY A 257 3.34 8.96 -1.84
CA GLY A 257 4.58 8.27 -1.44
C GLY A 257 5.85 9.15 -1.56
N ALA A 258 5.88 10.09 -2.51
CA ALA A 258 7.04 10.96 -2.75
C ALA A 258 7.14 12.13 -1.76
N ARG A 259 6.01 12.64 -1.23
CA ARG A 259 6.00 13.73 -0.24
C ARG A 259 6.73 13.37 1.07
N GLU A 260 6.79 12.10 1.45
CA GLU A 260 7.62 11.67 2.58
C GLU A 260 9.11 11.56 2.22
N ARG A 261 9.43 11.19 0.97
CA ARG A 261 10.81 10.99 0.48
C ARG A 261 11.55 12.28 0.12
N ALA A 262 10.85 13.30 -0.36
CA ALA A 262 11.44 14.58 -0.78
C ALA A 262 11.88 15.47 0.40
N SER A 263 11.56 15.10 1.65
CA SER A 263 11.88 15.90 2.82
C SER A 263 13.38 15.91 3.20
N GLY A 264 14.22 15.07 2.59
CA GLY A 264 15.70 15.18 2.64
C GLY A 264 16.36 15.25 4.03
N GLY A 265 15.58 15.05 5.10
CA GLY A 265 16.01 15.29 6.46
C GLY A 265 16.82 14.11 6.98
N ILE A 266 17.88 14.43 7.72
CA ILE A 266 18.70 13.48 8.48
C ILE A 266 17.76 12.51 9.22
N PRO A 267 17.93 11.18 9.09
CA PRO A 267 17.00 10.22 9.68
C PRO A 267 17.02 10.33 11.21
N LEU A 268 15.92 10.82 11.79
CA LEU A 268 15.72 10.77 13.23
C LEU A 268 15.50 9.32 13.68
N PRO A 269 16.06 8.90 14.83
CA PRO A 269 15.77 7.57 15.38
C PRO A 269 14.27 7.35 15.56
N ARG A 270 13.75 6.19 15.13
CA ARG A 270 12.33 5.76 15.21
C ARG A 270 11.58 6.18 16.49
N PRO A 271 12.14 6.11 17.72
CA PRO A 271 11.43 6.56 18.93
C PRO A 271 11.11 8.07 18.92
N VAL A 272 11.95 8.92 18.31
CA VAL A 272 11.73 10.37 18.23
C VAL A 272 10.63 10.69 17.23
N LEU A 273 10.58 10.00 16.09
CA LEU A 273 9.52 10.16 15.09
C LEU A 273 8.14 9.74 15.64
N SER A 274 8.10 8.63 16.36
CA SER A 274 6.88 8.16 17.05
C SER A 274 6.43 9.15 18.13
N MET A 275 7.36 9.78 18.85
CA MET A 275 7.04 10.77 19.87
C MET A 275 6.52 12.07 19.25
N MET A 276 7.15 12.56 18.18
CA MET A 276 6.69 13.76 17.47
C MET A 276 5.32 13.56 16.81
N ARG A 277 5.07 12.38 16.20
CA ARG A 277 3.75 12.02 15.63
C ARG A 277 2.67 11.85 16.71
N ARG A 278 3.02 11.39 17.92
CA ARG A 278 2.10 11.43 19.07
C ARG A 278 1.84 12.87 19.52
N LEU A 279 2.87 13.70 19.62
CA LEU A 279 2.73 15.08 20.04
C LEU A 279 1.91 15.92 19.05
N THR A 280 2.04 15.71 17.74
CA THR A 280 1.21 16.40 16.73
C THR A 280 -0.24 15.89 16.67
N ARG A 281 -0.51 14.66 17.11
CA ARG A 281 -1.88 14.14 17.31
C ARG A 281 -2.51 14.63 18.62
N ILE A 282 -1.69 14.93 19.63
CA ILE A 282 -2.13 15.44 20.94
C ILE A 282 -2.23 16.97 20.92
N PHE A 283 -1.47 17.67 20.06
CA PHE A 283 -1.46 19.13 19.99
C PHE A 283 -2.83 19.78 19.72
N PRO A 284 -3.71 19.21 18.85
CA PRO A 284 -5.08 19.71 18.66
C PRO A 284 -5.99 19.49 19.87
N LEU A 285 -5.59 18.61 20.80
CA LEU A 285 -6.34 18.30 22.03
C LEU A 285 -5.89 19.17 23.22
N LEU A 286 -4.73 19.83 23.14
CA LEU A 286 -4.16 20.64 24.23
C LEU A 286 -4.50 22.14 24.17
N LEU A 287 -5.04 22.62 23.04
CA LEU A 287 -5.50 24.01 22.88
C LEU A 287 -6.98 24.02 22.48
N PRO A 288 -7.89 24.51 23.34
CA PRO A 288 -9.31 24.48 23.03
C PRO A 288 -9.65 25.56 22.00
N GLY A 289 -10.22 25.13 20.88
CA GLY A 289 -11.10 25.95 20.05
C GLY A 289 -10.45 26.99 19.10
N PRO A 290 -11.28 27.88 18.52
CA PRO A 290 -11.00 28.70 17.32
C PRO A 290 -9.80 29.65 17.42
N THR A 291 -9.16 29.74 18.57
CA THR A 291 -7.94 30.51 18.84
C THR A 291 -6.73 29.99 18.04
N ALA A 292 -6.58 28.67 17.86
CA ALA A 292 -5.45 28.11 17.10
C ALA A 292 -5.55 28.40 15.59
N VAL A 293 -6.78 28.37 15.05
CA VAL A 293 -7.07 28.77 13.67
C VAL A 293 -6.88 30.28 13.50
N TYR A 294 -7.34 31.08 14.47
CA TYR A 294 -7.13 32.53 14.47
C TYR A 294 -5.64 32.93 14.48
N TYR A 295 -4.80 32.27 15.27
CA TYR A 295 -3.35 32.55 15.26
C TYR A 295 -2.65 32.04 13.99
N ALA A 296 -3.05 30.88 13.45
CA ALA A 296 -2.47 30.37 12.20
C ALA A 296 -2.85 31.25 10.99
N GLU A 297 -4.10 31.71 10.93
CA GLU A 297 -4.60 32.64 9.91
C GLU A 297 -3.97 34.03 10.06
N ARG A 298 -3.77 34.52 11.28
CA ARG A 298 -3.14 35.82 11.54
C ARG A 298 -1.63 35.81 11.30
N ILE A 299 -0.94 34.72 11.61
CA ILE A 299 0.47 34.51 11.21
C ILE A 299 0.57 34.42 9.69
N ARG A 300 -0.37 33.75 9.01
CA ARG A 300 -0.45 33.76 7.54
C ARG A 300 -0.66 35.16 7.00
N ALA A 301 -1.64 35.91 7.52
CA ALA A 301 -2.00 37.24 7.02
C ALA A 301 -0.90 38.28 7.27
N GLU A 302 -0.24 38.26 8.44
CA GLU A 302 0.84 39.19 8.77
C GLU A 302 2.17 38.79 8.08
N ALA A 303 2.42 37.51 7.81
CA ALA A 303 3.61 37.04 7.09
C ALA A 303 3.50 37.16 5.55
N TRP A 304 2.29 37.17 4.98
CA TRP A 304 2.07 37.34 3.54
C TRP A 304 1.66 38.77 3.12
N GLY A 305 1.19 39.60 4.06
CA GLY A 305 0.58 40.89 3.75
C GLY A 305 1.51 42.11 3.75
N ALA A 306 2.75 41.97 4.21
CA ALA A 306 3.73 43.06 4.16
C ALA A 306 4.89 42.67 3.25
N GLU A 307 5.26 43.55 2.31
CA GLU A 307 6.49 43.48 1.50
C GLU A 307 7.77 43.64 2.37
N GLY A 308 7.79 43.04 3.56
CA GLY A 308 8.94 42.99 4.44
C GLY A 308 9.59 41.62 4.27
N GLY A 309 10.81 41.60 3.77
CA GLY A 309 11.63 40.40 3.71
C GLY A 309 11.93 39.77 5.09
N PRO A 310 12.96 38.93 5.19
CA PRO A 310 13.24 38.07 6.36
C PRO A 310 13.17 38.76 7.73
N ASP A 311 13.56 40.03 7.80
CA ASP A 311 13.60 40.82 9.04
C ASP A 311 12.20 41.11 9.63
N ALA A 312 11.15 41.12 8.80
CA ALA A 312 9.76 41.30 9.25
C ALA A 312 9.22 40.03 9.94
N ALA A 313 9.63 38.85 9.46
CA ALA A 313 9.25 37.58 10.06
C ALA A 313 9.89 37.41 11.45
N ASP A 314 11.17 37.75 11.60
CA ASP A 314 11.88 37.67 12.88
C ASP A 314 11.25 38.60 13.93
N ALA A 315 10.83 39.81 13.55
CA ALA A 315 10.15 40.75 14.43
C ALA A 315 8.74 40.29 14.87
N VAL A 316 8.06 39.45 14.07
CA VAL A 316 6.79 38.80 14.44
C VAL A 316 7.07 37.64 15.40
N PHE A 317 8.09 36.84 15.15
CA PHE A 317 8.46 35.72 16.02
C PHE A 317 8.96 36.17 17.40
N ASP A 318 9.69 37.28 17.49
CA ASP A 318 10.10 37.86 18.78
C ASP A 318 8.91 38.42 19.57
N ARG A 319 7.87 38.91 18.89
CA ARG A 319 6.65 39.44 19.52
C ARG A 319 5.71 38.36 20.09
N VAL A 320 5.73 37.16 19.52
CA VAL A 320 4.94 36.00 19.99
C VAL A 320 5.57 35.32 21.22
N GLY A 321 6.77 35.76 21.63
CA GLY A 321 7.31 35.63 23.00
C GLY A 321 7.11 34.27 23.67
N GLY A 322 8.04 33.33 23.45
CA GLY A 322 8.15 32.13 24.29
C GLY A 322 8.56 30.86 23.55
N TRP A 323 8.34 29.72 24.23
CA TRP A 323 8.75 28.38 23.80
C TRP A 323 8.26 28.00 22.40
N ILE A 324 7.11 28.53 21.98
CA ILE A 324 6.54 28.34 20.64
C ILE A 324 7.39 29.00 19.55
N GLY A 325 7.92 30.20 19.81
CA GLY A 325 8.82 30.89 18.88
C GLY A 325 10.17 30.18 18.74
N TRP A 326 10.73 29.68 19.85
CA TRP A 326 11.93 28.85 19.83
C TRP A 326 11.71 27.51 19.09
N PHE A 327 10.57 26.86 19.33
CA PHE A 327 10.19 25.60 18.66
C PHE A 327 10.02 25.80 17.15
N ALA A 328 9.33 26.87 16.73
CA ALA A 328 9.17 27.20 15.31
C ALA A 328 10.52 27.49 14.64
N ARG A 329 11.38 28.34 15.23
CA ARG A 329 12.72 28.62 14.69
C ARG A 329 13.59 27.37 14.57
N THR A 330 13.52 26.49 15.56
CA THR A 330 14.28 25.24 15.57
C THR A 330 13.78 24.31 14.47
N VAL A 331 12.45 24.14 14.33
CA VAL A 331 11.86 23.29 13.28
C VAL A 331 12.15 23.84 11.88
N PHE A 332 12.05 25.15 11.66
CA PHE A 332 12.29 25.77 10.35
C PHE A 332 13.77 25.81 9.95
N SER A 333 14.70 26.06 10.88
CA SER A 333 16.14 25.91 10.61
C SER A 333 16.52 24.45 10.31
N TYR A 334 15.88 23.48 10.98
CA TYR A 334 16.16 22.05 10.80
C TYR A 334 15.58 21.49 9.49
N MET A 335 14.49 22.10 8.97
CA MET A 335 13.90 21.77 7.67
C MET A 335 14.65 22.38 6.48
N GLY A 336 15.79 23.05 6.69
CA GLY A 336 16.62 23.58 5.61
C GLY A 336 15.96 24.69 4.79
N ILE A 337 14.93 25.36 5.32
CA ILE A 337 14.30 26.53 4.71
C ILE A 337 15.19 27.75 4.97
N GLY A 338 16.40 27.70 4.44
CA GLY A 338 17.41 28.73 4.54
C GLY A 338 18.01 28.99 3.16
N ARG A 339 17.73 30.19 2.63
CA ARG A 339 18.42 30.87 1.52
C ARG A 339 18.57 30.09 0.19
N GLY A 340 17.60 30.30 -0.71
CA GLY A 340 17.74 30.21 -2.19
C GLY A 340 17.42 28.83 -2.79
N ARG A 341 16.85 28.67 -3.99
CA ARG A 341 16.37 29.56 -5.07
C ARG A 341 15.10 28.92 -5.66
N TRP A 342 14.18 29.75 -6.17
CA TRP A 342 12.96 29.29 -6.86
C TRP A 342 13.22 29.12 -8.36
N MET A 343 12.73 28.02 -8.95
CA MET A 343 12.40 27.97 -10.38
C MET A 343 10.89 27.81 -10.50
N VAL A 344 10.30 28.73 -11.27
CA VAL A 344 8.91 28.71 -11.72
C VAL A 344 8.90 28.02 -13.08
N GLU A 345 8.26 26.87 -13.16
CA GLU A 345 7.35 26.41 -14.22
C GLU A 345 6.65 25.12 -13.78
#